data_AF-A0A8R1TTE1-F1
#
_entry.id   AF-A0A8R1TTE1-F1
#
_cell.length_a   1.000
_cell.length_b   1.000
_cell.length_c   1.000
_cell.angle_alpha   90.00
_cell.angle_beta   90.00
_cell.angle_gamma   90.00
#
_symmetry.space_group_name_H-M   'P 1'
#
loop_
_entity.id
_entity.type
_entity.pdbx_description
1 polymer ?
#
loop_
_entity_poly.entity_id
_entity_poly.type
_entity_poly.pdbx_seq_one_letter_code
_entity_poly.pdbx_strand_id
1 'polypeptide(L)'
;MCQFTLKPITDTVIRFCKNIECEDKDIESVHVYSINGNKIAGSTSVQHLLLRGNFKLRINDHTYIVEVPSSTDFIAGIKMDSDIMQNFDDLRSVVASLYDIMNVEEFKAFRERVLIEEYENVKAELKPLIQDDKFQAKSEIDVICKKRAQRILWLTLSAMGFQGGFLARLTWEYSWDVMEPITYFATYATLIASFAYYLYTNQYYNYNDHKRRAMTLYFHKKAAKNNFDISRFNELQSLANSLKHDLKRLQDPLYQHLPATKLASLLRKSEKMRDTDSIKETN
;
A
#
# COMPACT_ATOMS: atom_id res chain seq x y z
N MET A 1 -16.90 -18.43 -39.89
CA MET A 1 -17.63 -17.69 -38.82
C MET A 1 -16.60 -17.29 -37.78
N CYS A 2 -16.27 -16.00 -37.68
CA CYS A 2 -15.47 -15.46 -36.58
C CYS A 2 -16.41 -15.00 -35.46
N GLN A 3 -16.01 -15.21 -34.21
CA GLN A 3 -16.80 -14.83 -33.03
C GLN A 3 -16.02 -13.83 -32.19
N PHE A 4 -16.66 -12.71 -31.84
CA PHE A 4 -16.05 -11.66 -31.03
C PHE A 4 -16.59 -11.71 -29.61
N THR A 5 -15.70 -11.68 -28.62
CA THR A 5 -16.06 -11.51 -27.21
C THR A 5 -15.88 -10.04 -26.83
N LEU A 6 -16.96 -9.40 -26.38
CA LEU A 6 -16.97 -7.98 -26.01
C LEU A 6 -17.36 -7.83 -24.55
N LYS A 7 -16.67 -6.93 -23.85
CA LYS A 7 -17.01 -6.53 -22.48
C LYS A 7 -18.00 -5.36 -22.53
N PRO A 8 -19.25 -5.52 -22.07
CA PRO A 8 -20.31 -4.52 -22.27
C PRO A 8 -19.97 -3.13 -21.69
N ILE A 9 -19.29 -3.09 -20.54
CA ILE A 9 -18.95 -1.84 -19.83
C ILE A 9 -17.66 -1.20 -20.36
N THR A 10 -16.65 -2.00 -20.68
CA THR A 10 -15.30 -1.50 -21.00
C THR A 10 -15.11 -1.25 -22.49
N ASP A 11 -15.75 -2.05 -23.34
CA ASP A 11 -15.55 -1.96 -24.78
C ASP A 11 -16.51 -0.95 -25.42
N THR A 12 -15.96 -0.22 -26.37
CA THR A 12 -16.66 0.78 -27.17
C THR A 12 -16.89 0.25 -28.58
N VAL A 13 -17.87 0.83 -29.29
CA VAL A 13 -18.17 0.47 -30.68
C VAL A 13 -16.94 0.62 -31.57
N ILE A 14 -16.12 1.64 -31.36
CA ILE A 14 -14.88 1.82 -32.15
C ILE A 14 -13.87 0.70 -31.92
N ARG A 15 -13.79 0.15 -30.70
CA ARG A 15 -12.93 -0.99 -30.41
C ARG A 15 -13.46 -2.25 -31.09
N PHE A 16 -14.77 -2.44 -31.08
CA PHE A 16 -15.41 -3.52 -31.82
C PHE A 16 -15.17 -3.42 -33.33
N CYS A 17 -15.35 -2.24 -33.93
CA CYS A 17 -15.03 -2.00 -35.35
C CYS A 17 -13.56 -2.32 -35.65
N LYS A 18 -12.64 -1.83 -34.82
CA LYS A 18 -11.19 -2.13 -34.98
C LYS A 18 -10.87 -3.61 -34.85
N ASN A 19 -11.55 -4.34 -33.96
CA ASN A 19 -11.37 -5.79 -33.85
C ASN A 19 -11.81 -6.50 -35.14
N ILE A 20 -12.90 -6.05 -35.78
CA ILE A 20 -13.34 -6.60 -37.07
C ILE A 20 -12.33 -6.28 -38.18
N GLU A 21 -11.87 -5.03 -38.27
CA GLU A 21 -10.86 -4.58 -39.26
C GLU A 21 -9.51 -5.30 -39.08
N CYS A 22 -9.18 -5.74 -37.86
CA CYS A 22 -7.94 -6.46 -37.57
C CYS A 22 -8.01 -7.97 -37.88
N GLU A 23 -9.21 -8.57 -37.85
CA GLU A 23 -9.38 -10.00 -38.16
C GLU A 23 -9.29 -10.28 -39.66
N ASP A 24 -9.76 -9.37 -40.50
CA ASP A 24 -9.73 -9.53 -41.96
C ASP A 24 -9.21 -8.26 -42.65
N LYS A 25 -8.11 -8.41 -43.39
CA LYS A 25 -7.42 -7.32 -44.07
C LYS A 25 -8.19 -6.79 -45.29
N ASP A 26 -9.16 -7.55 -45.79
CA ASP A 26 -9.98 -7.16 -46.94
C ASP A 26 -11.15 -6.24 -46.53
N ILE A 27 -11.31 -5.97 -45.23
CA ILE A 27 -12.32 -5.06 -44.70
C ILE A 27 -11.76 -3.63 -44.63
N GLU A 28 -12.23 -2.76 -45.52
CA GLU A 28 -11.79 -1.36 -45.59
C GLU A 28 -12.53 -0.46 -44.60
N SER A 29 -13.82 -0.73 -44.33
CA SER A 29 -14.60 0.07 -43.39
C SER A 29 -15.71 -0.69 -42.70
N VAL A 30 -15.78 -0.53 -41.37
CA VAL A 30 -16.85 -1.09 -40.53
C VAL A 30 -17.58 0.01 -39.80
N HIS A 31 -18.89 0.11 -40.03
CA HIS A 31 -19.74 1.12 -39.41
C HIS A 31 -21.01 0.51 -38.82
N VAL A 32 -21.34 0.94 -37.61
CA VAL A 32 -22.57 0.55 -36.93
C VAL A 32 -23.62 1.65 -37.12
N TYR A 33 -24.80 1.26 -37.57
CA TYR A 33 -25.97 2.09 -37.78
C TYR A 33 -27.12 1.63 -36.89
N SER A 34 -27.96 2.57 -36.47
CA SER A 34 -29.27 2.27 -35.88
C SER A 34 -30.21 1.71 -36.95
N ILE A 35 -31.29 1.03 -36.52
CA ILE A 35 -32.37 0.54 -37.41
C ILE A 35 -32.89 1.67 -38.31
N ASN A 36 -32.94 2.89 -37.75
CA ASN A 36 -33.42 4.11 -38.40
C ASN A 36 -32.40 4.73 -39.39
N GLY A 37 -31.23 4.12 -39.59
CA GLY A 37 -30.21 4.59 -40.54
C GLY A 37 -29.20 5.60 -39.98
N ASN A 38 -29.33 6.01 -38.72
CA ASN A 38 -28.38 6.94 -38.09
C ASN A 38 -27.09 6.22 -37.68
N LYS A 39 -25.92 6.77 -38.01
CA LYS A 39 -24.62 6.22 -37.59
C LYS A 39 -24.47 6.33 -36.07
N ILE A 40 -24.09 5.23 -35.41
CA ILE A 40 -23.83 5.20 -33.97
C ILE A 40 -22.41 5.73 -33.71
N ALA A 41 -22.27 6.59 -32.70
CA ALA A 41 -20.97 7.15 -32.34
C ALA A 41 -20.01 6.05 -31.87
N GLY A 42 -18.75 6.10 -32.31
CA GLY A 42 -17.73 5.10 -31.95
C GLY A 42 -17.40 5.06 -30.45
N SER A 43 -17.68 6.14 -29.72
CA SER A 43 -17.51 6.24 -28.26
C SER A 43 -18.63 5.57 -27.45
N THR A 44 -19.71 5.14 -28.10
CA THR A 44 -20.82 4.45 -27.42
C THR A 44 -20.32 3.14 -26.81
N SER A 45 -20.70 2.84 -25.58
CA SER A 45 -20.40 1.54 -24.95
C SER A 45 -21.20 0.43 -25.61
N VAL A 46 -20.64 -0.77 -25.67
CA VAL A 46 -21.34 -1.95 -26.20
C VAL A 46 -22.62 -2.23 -25.41
N GLN A 47 -22.62 -2.00 -24.08
CA GLN A 47 -23.82 -2.12 -23.25
C GLN A 47 -24.98 -1.24 -23.75
N HIS A 48 -24.72 0.04 -24.03
CA HIS A 48 -25.75 0.97 -24.47
C HIS A 48 -26.25 0.64 -25.89
N LEU A 49 -25.38 0.08 -26.72
CA LEU A 49 -25.77 -0.43 -28.03
C LEU A 49 -26.72 -1.64 -27.92
N LEU A 50 -26.44 -2.60 -27.02
CA LEU A 50 -27.28 -3.78 -26.81
C LEU A 50 -28.62 -3.44 -26.14
N LEU A 51 -28.64 -2.44 -25.25
CA LEU A 51 -29.88 -1.95 -24.60
C LEU A 51 -30.85 -1.28 -25.58
N ARG A 52 -30.35 -0.65 -26.65
CA ARG A 52 -31.18 0.06 -27.63
C ARG A 52 -31.94 -0.87 -28.58
N GLY A 53 -31.59 -2.16 -28.60
CA GLY A 53 -32.20 -3.19 -29.46
C GLY A 53 -31.37 -3.47 -30.71
N ASN A 54 -32.05 -3.90 -31.78
CA ASN A 54 -31.40 -4.35 -33.02
C ASN A 54 -30.60 -3.23 -33.69
N PHE A 55 -29.53 -3.57 -34.41
CA PHE A 55 -28.69 -2.60 -35.11
C PHE A 55 -28.23 -3.12 -36.47
N LYS A 56 -27.84 -2.21 -37.36
CA LYS A 56 -27.33 -2.50 -38.71
C LYS A 56 -25.80 -2.39 -38.70
N LEU A 57 -25.10 -3.47 -39.02
CA LEU A 57 -23.65 -3.49 -39.20
C LEU A 57 -23.33 -3.41 -40.69
N ARG A 58 -22.74 -2.30 -41.13
CA ARG A 58 -22.25 -2.14 -42.49
C ARG A 58 -20.76 -2.50 -42.55
N ILE A 59 -20.44 -3.51 -43.34
CA ILE A 59 -19.07 -3.95 -43.63
C ILE A 59 -18.87 -3.73 -45.13
N ASN A 60 -18.01 -2.78 -45.50
CA ASN A 60 -17.84 -2.32 -46.87
C ASN A 60 -19.20 -1.93 -47.50
N ASP A 61 -19.65 -2.67 -48.52
CA ASP A 61 -20.93 -2.46 -49.22
C ASP A 61 -22.08 -3.33 -48.71
N HIS A 62 -21.80 -4.28 -47.81
CA HIS A 62 -22.81 -5.18 -47.26
C HIS A 62 -23.36 -4.65 -45.93
N THR A 63 -24.68 -4.65 -45.80
CA THR A 63 -25.36 -4.27 -44.55
C THR A 63 -26.02 -5.50 -43.93
N TYR A 64 -25.58 -5.86 -42.72
CA TYR A 64 -26.12 -6.95 -41.92
C TYR A 64 -27.03 -6.40 -40.82
N ILE A 65 -28.20 -7.01 -40.62
CA ILE A 65 -29.09 -6.68 -39.51
C ILE A 65 -28.75 -7.65 -38.37
N VAL A 66 -28.25 -7.11 -37.26
CA VAL A 66 -27.94 -7.88 -36.05
C VAL A 66 -29.14 -7.76 -35.11
N GLU A 67 -29.84 -8.89 -34.94
CA GLU A 67 -30.90 -9.01 -33.95
C GLU A 67 -30.27 -9.33 -32.60
N VAL A 68 -30.45 -8.42 -31.64
CA VAL A 68 -29.95 -8.61 -30.29
C VAL A 68 -31.00 -9.44 -29.56
N PRO A 69 -30.67 -10.63 -29.02
CA PRO A 69 -31.62 -11.37 -28.21
C PRO A 69 -32.00 -10.46 -27.03
N SER A 70 -33.29 -10.17 -26.89
CA SER A 70 -33.80 -9.38 -25.77
C SER A 70 -33.28 -10.03 -24.50
N SER A 71 -32.37 -9.35 -23.80
CA SER A 71 -31.77 -9.85 -22.56
C SER A 71 -32.83 -9.99 -21.48
N THR A 72 -33.60 -11.07 -21.53
CA THR A 72 -34.50 -11.55 -20.48
C THR A 72 -33.72 -12.24 -19.36
N ASP A 73 -32.40 -12.39 -19.52
CA ASP A 73 -31.56 -13.13 -18.58
C ASP A 73 -30.86 -12.19 -17.58
N PHE A 74 -31.56 -11.96 -16.45
CA PHE A 74 -31.03 -12.21 -15.11
C PHE A 74 -29.86 -11.39 -14.53
N ILE A 75 -29.62 -10.15 -14.96
CA ILE A 75 -28.93 -9.18 -14.09
C ILE A 75 -29.96 -8.26 -13.46
N ALA A 76 -30.54 -8.78 -12.35
CA ALA A 76 -31.39 -8.08 -11.38
C ALA A 76 -32.82 -7.69 -11.82
N GLY A 77 -33.68 -8.65 -12.18
CA GLY A 77 -35.15 -8.62 -11.93
C GLY A 77 -35.99 -7.41 -12.39
N ILE A 78 -35.41 -6.44 -13.08
CA ILE A 78 -36.01 -5.18 -13.46
C ILE A 78 -36.06 -5.23 -14.99
N LYS A 79 -37.26 -5.46 -15.54
CA LYS A 79 -37.53 -4.98 -16.90
C LYS A 79 -37.25 -3.48 -16.84
N MET A 80 -36.15 -3.04 -17.44
CA MET A 80 -35.90 -1.62 -17.64
C MET A 80 -36.91 -1.15 -18.69
N ASP A 81 -38.13 -0.88 -18.23
CA ASP A 81 -39.13 -0.16 -19.02
C ASP A 81 -38.52 1.20 -19.38
N SER A 82 -38.82 1.69 -20.59
CA SER A 82 -38.29 2.97 -21.13
C SER A 82 -38.40 4.12 -20.13
N ASP A 83 -39.47 4.11 -19.34
CA ASP A 83 -39.82 5.15 -18.38
C ASP A 83 -38.88 5.13 -17.17
N ILE A 84 -38.41 3.94 -16.74
CA ILE A 84 -37.44 3.81 -15.64
C ILE A 84 -36.06 4.31 -16.10
N MET A 85 -35.67 4.02 -17.35
CA MET A 85 -34.42 4.54 -17.92
C MET A 85 -34.46 6.05 -18.06
N GLN A 86 -35.56 6.63 -18.56
CA GLN A 86 -35.74 8.08 -18.66
C GLN A 86 -35.66 8.76 -17.28
N ASN A 87 -36.37 8.21 -16.28
CA ASN A 87 -36.28 8.73 -14.91
C ASN A 87 -34.85 8.67 -14.35
N PHE A 88 -34.10 7.61 -14.65
CA PHE A 88 -32.71 7.49 -14.18
C PHE A 88 -31.79 8.48 -14.88
N ASP A 89 -31.97 8.70 -16.19
CA ASP A 89 -31.20 9.69 -16.95
C ASP A 89 -31.53 11.12 -16.50
N ASP A 90 -32.80 11.42 -16.22
CA ASP A 90 -33.22 12.68 -15.63
C ASP A 90 -32.59 12.90 -14.26
N LEU A 91 -32.66 11.90 -13.37
CA LEU A 91 -31.99 11.95 -12.06
C LEU A 91 -30.48 12.14 -12.21
N ARG A 92 -29.84 11.45 -13.15
CA ARG A 92 -28.42 11.59 -13.44
C ARG A 92 -28.09 13.01 -13.91
N SER A 93 -28.91 13.60 -14.76
CA SER A 93 -28.73 14.97 -15.23
C SER A 93 -28.86 16.00 -14.10
N VAL A 94 -29.83 15.81 -13.19
CA VAL A 94 -30.02 16.65 -12.01
C VAL A 94 -28.86 16.50 -11.02
N VAL A 95 -28.38 15.27 -10.78
CA VAL A 95 -27.22 15.03 -9.91
C VAL A 95 -25.96 15.63 -10.52
N ALA A 96 -25.77 15.53 -11.84
CA ALA A 96 -24.63 16.12 -12.54
C ALA A 96 -24.67 17.65 -12.48
N SER A 97 -25.84 18.27 -12.67
CA SER A 97 -25.99 19.72 -12.55
C SER A 97 -25.80 20.19 -11.11
N LEU A 98 -26.28 19.44 -10.11
CA LEU A 98 -25.99 19.70 -8.70
C LEU A 98 -24.50 19.56 -8.37
N TYR A 99 -23.82 18.55 -8.93
CA TYR A 99 -22.38 18.35 -8.72
C TYR A 99 -21.57 19.53 -9.29
N ASP A 100 -22.00 20.07 -10.43
CA ASP A 100 -21.40 21.25 -11.07
C ASP A 100 -21.67 22.52 -10.27
N ILE A 101 -22.93 22.74 -9.84
CA ILE A 101 -23.33 23.90 -9.02
C ILE A 101 -22.63 23.88 -7.65
N MET A 102 -22.51 22.71 -7.00
CA MET A 102 -21.85 22.57 -5.70
C MET A 102 -20.33 22.63 -5.77
N ASN A 103 -19.76 22.68 -6.99
CA ASN A 103 -18.33 22.78 -7.24
C ASN A 103 -17.51 21.83 -6.34
N VAL A 104 -17.89 20.56 -6.36
CA VAL A 104 -17.36 19.55 -5.44
C VAL A 104 -15.84 19.42 -5.57
N GLU A 105 -15.29 19.67 -6.76
CA GLU A 105 -13.85 19.69 -7.00
C GLU A 105 -13.15 20.82 -6.25
N GLU A 106 -13.70 22.04 -6.31
CA GLU A 106 -13.18 23.16 -5.52
C GLU A 106 -13.33 22.93 -4.02
N PHE A 107 -14.48 22.41 -3.57
CA PHE A 107 -14.67 22.09 -2.15
C PHE A 107 -13.68 21.02 -1.67
N LYS A 108 -13.43 19.98 -2.47
CA LYS A 108 -12.43 18.95 -2.17
C LYS A 108 -11.02 19.55 -2.11
N ALA A 109 -10.66 20.40 -3.08
CA ALA A 109 -9.36 21.07 -3.10
C ALA A 109 -9.18 22.04 -1.92
N PHE A 110 -10.23 22.77 -1.54
CA PHE A 110 -10.24 23.65 -0.38
C PHE A 110 -10.04 22.85 0.91
N ARG A 111 -10.82 21.78 1.10
CA ARG A 111 -10.67 20.88 2.25
C ARG A 111 -9.26 20.27 2.35
N GLU A 112 -8.69 19.87 1.22
CA GLU A 112 -7.32 19.35 1.18
C GLU A 112 -6.31 20.41 1.64
N ARG A 113 -6.43 21.67 1.18
CA ARG A 113 -5.54 22.75 1.61
C ARG A 113 -5.62 23.02 3.11
N VAL A 114 -6.83 23.10 3.67
CA VAL A 114 -7.04 23.29 5.11
C VAL A 114 -6.37 22.16 5.90
N LEU A 115 -6.55 20.91 5.45
CA LEU A 115 -5.98 19.75 6.14
C LEU A 115 -4.44 19.68 6.02
N ILE A 116 -3.88 20.13 4.90
CA ILE A 116 -2.43 20.28 4.72
C ILE A 116 -1.90 21.36 5.66
N GLU A 117 -2.57 22.51 5.75
CA GLU A 117 -2.18 23.62 6.63
C GLU A 117 -2.20 23.20 8.11
N GLU A 118 -3.28 22.55 8.57
CA GLU A 118 -3.35 21.98 9.92
C GLU A 118 -2.23 20.98 10.18
N TYR A 119 -1.93 20.11 9.21
CA TYR A 119 -0.86 19.12 9.33
C TYR A 119 0.53 19.79 9.38
N GLU A 120 0.76 20.82 8.59
CA GLU A 120 2.01 21.58 8.61
C GLU A 120 2.19 22.34 9.92
N ASN A 121 1.14 22.95 10.45
CA ASN A 121 1.15 23.63 11.76
C ASN A 121 1.49 22.65 12.89
N VAL A 122 0.79 21.52 12.96
CA VAL A 122 1.05 20.47 13.97
C VAL A 122 2.46 19.90 13.84
N LYS A 123 2.92 19.68 12.59
CA LYS A 123 4.28 19.19 12.34
C LYS A 123 5.35 20.23 12.66
N ALA A 124 5.07 21.52 12.46
CA ALA A 124 5.95 22.63 12.82
C ALA A 124 6.12 22.72 14.34
N GLU A 125 5.03 22.55 15.11
CA GLU A 125 5.10 22.43 16.58
C GLU A 125 5.89 21.20 17.03
N LEU A 126 5.73 20.08 16.31
CA LEU A 126 6.38 18.82 16.65
C LEU A 126 7.89 18.80 16.29
N LYS A 127 8.30 19.54 15.26
CA LYS A 127 9.68 19.56 14.74
C LYS A 127 10.73 19.91 15.79
N PRO A 128 10.64 21.01 16.56
CA PRO A 128 11.64 21.32 17.58
C PRO A 128 11.69 20.26 18.69
N LEU A 129 10.53 19.73 19.08
CA LEU A 129 10.42 18.71 20.13
C LEU A 129 11.08 17.39 19.72
N ILE A 130 10.95 17.01 18.45
CA ILE A 130 11.53 15.77 17.93
C ILE A 130 12.99 15.93 17.53
N GLN A 131 13.34 17.01 16.83
CA GLN A 131 14.62 17.08 16.11
C GLN A 131 15.80 17.10 17.07
N ASP A 132 15.73 17.94 18.10
CA ASP A 132 16.85 18.10 19.03
C ASP A 132 16.94 16.91 19.99
N ASP A 133 15.80 16.45 20.53
CA ASP A 133 15.79 15.37 21.50
C ASP A 133 15.97 13.98 20.88
N LYS A 134 15.32 13.69 19.74
CA LYS A 134 15.38 12.35 19.14
C LYS A 134 16.73 12.09 18.48
N PHE A 135 17.37 13.10 17.88
CA PHE A 135 18.68 12.91 17.24
C PHE A 135 19.77 12.67 18.31
N GLN A 136 19.80 13.50 19.35
CA GLN A 136 20.74 13.32 20.47
C GLN A 136 20.48 12.01 21.22
N ALA A 137 19.22 11.69 21.52
CA ALA A 137 18.88 10.44 22.19
C ALA A 137 19.28 9.21 21.36
N LYS A 138 19.05 9.23 20.03
CA LYS A 138 19.43 8.11 19.16
C LYS A 138 20.94 7.88 19.17
N SER A 139 21.75 8.92 19.03
CA SER A 139 23.21 8.76 18.97
C SER A 139 23.78 8.29 20.31
N GLU A 140 23.34 8.85 21.43
CA GLU A 140 23.78 8.44 22.77
C GLU A 140 23.41 6.98 23.07
N ILE A 141 22.16 6.60 22.78
CA ILE A 141 21.66 5.25 23.06
C ILE A 141 22.29 4.22 22.14
N ASP A 142 22.56 4.58 20.88
CA ASP A 142 23.29 3.71 19.96
C ASP A 142 24.68 3.40 20.47
N VAL A 143 25.40 4.40 20.98
CA VAL A 143 26.73 4.22 21.58
C VAL A 143 26.64 3.37 22.84
N ILE A 144 25.68 3.61 23.73
CA ILE A 144 25.50 2.83 24.97
C ILE A 144 25.15 1.37 24.65
N CYS A 145 24.20 1.13 23.74
CA CYS A 145 23.78 -0.20 23.34
C CYS A 145 24.92 -0.96 22.66
N LYS A 146 25.69 -0.31 21.76
CA LYS A 146 26.86 -0.91 21.12
C LYS A 146 27.94 -1.29 22.13
N LYS A 147 28.26 -0.40 23.08
CA LYS A 147 29.23 -0.68 24.16
C LYS A 147 28.76 -1.81 25.06
N ARG A 148 27.46 -1.89 25.38
CA ARG A 148 26.90 -3.00 26.17
C ARG A 148 26.95 -4.32 25.41
N ALA A 149 26.59 -4.31 24.13
CA ALA A 149 26.70 -5.46 23.23
C ALA A 149 28.13 -6.00 23.19
N GLN A 150 29.07 -5.10 22.93
CA GLN A 150 30.49 -5.42 22.84
C GLN A 150 31.01 -5.98 24.17
N ARG A 151 30.63 -5.40 25.32
CA ARG A 151 31.03 -5.95 26.63
C ARG A 151 30.49 -7.35 26.87
N ILE A 152 29.23 -7.61 26.53
CA ILE A 152 28.64 -8.95 26.66
C ILE A 152 29.38 -9.93 25.76
N LEU A 153 29.63 -9.56 24.50
CA LEU A 153 30.39 -10.39 23.55
C LEU A 153 31.81 -10.68 24.05
N TRP A 154 32.54 -9.67 24.55
CA TRP A 154 33.88 -9.86 25.12
C TRP A 154 33.87 -10.71 26.39
N LEU A 155 32.85 -10.56 27.24
CA LEU A 155 32.69 -11.38 28.44
C LEU A 155 32.41 -12.84 28.06
N THR A 156 31.52 -13.10 27.10
CA THR A 156 31.26 -14.44 26.56
C THR A 156 32.53 -15.04 25.96
N LEU A 157 33.29 -14.26 25.17
CA LEU A 157 34.56 -14.71 24.59
C LEU A 157 35.60 -15.04 25.67
N SER A 158 35.72 -14.19 26.70
CA SER A 158 36.64 -14.41 27.82
C SER A 158 36.25 -15.61 28.66
N ALA A 159 34.95 -15.83 28.89
CA ALA A 159 34.46 -17.00 29.62
C ALA A 159 34.75 -18.29 28.85
N MET A 160 34.54 -18.29 27.53
CA MET A 160 34.86 -19.43 26.67
C MET A 160 36.37 -19.73 26.64
N GLY A 161 37.21 -18.69 26.58
CA GLY A 161 38.66 -18.83 26.66
C GLY A 161 39.14 -19.36 28.02
N PHE A 162 38.56 -18.88 29.12
CA PHE A 162 38.83 -19.38 30.46
C PHE A 162 38.42 -20.85 30.63
N GLN A 163 37.23 -21.22 30.13
CA GLN A 163 36.75 -22.59 30.13
C GLN A 163 37.71 -23.52 29.34
N GLY A 164 38.15 -23.11 28.16
CA GLY A 164 39.13 -23.86 27.36
C GLY A 164 40.50 -23.98 28.03
N GLY A 165 41.02 -22.87 28.58
CA GLY A 165 42.32 -22.84 29.25
C GLY A 165 42.35 -23.66 30.55
N PHE A 166 41.27 -23.59 31.34
CA PHE A 166 41.12 -24.37 32.57
C PHE A 166 41.10 -25.88 32.27
N LEU A 167 40.35 -26.30 31.24
CA LEU A 167 40.32 -27.69 30.78
C LEU A 167 41.68 -28.15 30.21
N ALA A 168 42.38 -27.29 29.48
CA ALA A 168 43.72 -27.59 28.97
C ALA A 168 44.74 -27.79 30.10
N ARG A 169 44.68 -26.96 31.15
CA ARG A 169 45.57 -27.12 32.32
C ARG A 169 45.31 -28.42 33.06
N LEU A 170 44.03 -28.72 33.33
CA LEU A 170 43.64 -29.96 34.00
C LEU A 170 44.04 -31.20 33.20
N THR A 171 43.94 -31.16 31.87
CA THR A 171 44.35 -32.28 31.00
C THR A 171 45.86 -32.55 31.05
N TRP A 172 46.69 -31.57 31.44
CA TRP A 172 48.13 -31.78 31.63
C TRP A 172 48.46 -32.49 32.94
N GLU A 173 47.61 -32.37 33.95
CA GLU A 173 47.85 -32.89 35.31
C GLU A 173 47.05 -34.16 35.60
N TYR A 174 45.89 -34.32 34.95
CA TYR A 174 45.00 -35.47 35.09
C TYR A 174 44.88 -36.18 33.74
N SER A 175 45.10 -37.48 33.74
CA SER A 175 44.91 -38.31 32.53
C SER A 175 43.48 -38.16 31.98
N TRP A 176 43.35 -38.25 30.66
CA TRP A 176 42.11 -38.01 29.91
C TRP A 176 40.88 -38.76 30.44
N ASP A 177 41.10 -39.95 31.02
CA ASP A 177 40.07 -40.81 31.64
C ASP A 177 39.29 -40.12 32.78
N VAL A 178 39.96 -39.26 33.57
CA VAL A 178 39.30 -38.49 34.65
C VAL A 178 38.57 -37.25 34.11
N MET A 179 39.05 -36.70 32.99
CA MET A 179 38.56 -35.44 32.43
C MET A 179 37.31 -35.61 31.55
N GLU A 180 37.09 -36.80 31.00
CA GLU A 180 35.94 -37.11 30.16
C GLU A 180 34.59 -36.65 30.80
N PRO A 181 34.18 -37.11 32.00
CA PRO A 181 32.92 -36.67 32.60
C PRO A 181 32.89 -35.16 32.90
N ILE A 182 34.02 -34.57 33.30
CA ILE A 182 34.09 -33.14 33.65
C ILE A 182 33.85 -32.27 32.43
N THR A 183 34.44 -32.61 31.28
CA THR A 183 34.22 -31.90 30.02
C THR A 183 32.78 -32.02 29.52
N TYR A 184 32.16 -33.19 29.66
CA TYR A 184 30.74 -33.38 29.36
C TYR A 184 29.87 -32.45 30.21
N PHE A 185 30.03 -32.48 31.54
CA PHE A 185 29.25 -31.62 32.44
C PHE A 185 29.49 -30.13 32.19
N ALA A 186 30.74 -29.71 31.91
CA ALA A 186 31.05 -28.33 31.58
C ALA A 186 30.35 -27.87 30.29
N THR A 187 30.33 -28.71 29.26
CA THR A 187 29.65 -28.40 27.99
C THR A 187 28.14 -28.30 28.17
N TYR A 188 27.54 -29.25 28.91
CA TYR A 188 26.12 -29.19 29.26
C TYR A 188 25.80 -27.97 30.11
N ALA A 189 26.65 -27.59 31.07
CA ALA A 189 26.46 -26.39 31.89
C ALA A 189 26.48 -25.11 31.04
N THR A 190 27.43 -24.98 30.09
CA THR A 190 27.47 -23.85 29.14
C THR A 190 26.22 -23.80 28.26
N LEU A 191 25.75 -24.96 27.79
CA LEU A 191 24.53 -25.07 27.00
C LEU A 191 23.30 -24.64 27.81
N ILE A 192 23.15 -25.16 29.03
CA ILE A 192 22.06 -24.82 29.96
C ILE A 192 22.09 -23.33 30.29
N ALA A 193 23.27 -22.74 30.54
CA ALA A 193 23.41 -21.31 30.81
C ALA A 193 23.00 -20.47 29.58
N SER A 194 23.37 -20.88 28.38
CA SER A 194 22.95 -20.24 27.13
C SER A 194 21.43 -20.30 26.94
N PHE A 195 20.82 -21.47 27.17
CA PHE A 195 19.37 -21.64 27.12
C PHE A 195 18.63 -20.87 28.22
N ALA A 196 19.17 -20.84 29.45
CA ALA A 196 18.61 -20.07 30.55
C ALA A 196 18.64 -18.56 30.27
N TYR A 197 19.74 -18.07 29.68
CA TYR A 197 19.82 -16.68 29.22
C TYR A 197 18.79 -16.36 28.13
N TYR A 198 18.61 -17.27 27.17
CA TYR A 198 17.58 -17.17 26.13
C TYR A 198 16.16 -17.14 26.72
N LEU A 199 15.84 -18.03 27.65
CA LEU A 199 14.55 -18.08 28.34
C LEU A 199 14.28 -16.83 29.20
N TYR A 200 15.29 -16.38 29.96
CA TYR A 200 15.15 -15.19 30.79
C TYR A 200 14.96 -13.91 29.96
N THR A 201 15.66 -13.81 28.82
CA THR A 201 15.58 -12.63 27.95
C THR A 201 14.39 -12.71 26.98
N ASN A 202 13.81 -13.90 26.78
CA ASN A 202 12.65 -14.19 25.90
C ASN A 202 12.76 -13.57 24.49
N GLN A 203 13.97 -13.24 24.06
CA GLN A 203 14.26 -12.60 22.78
C GLN A 203 15.63 -13.10 22.33
N TYR A 204 15.75 -13.52 21.06
CA TYR A 204 17.06 -13.61 20.40
C TYR A 204 17.76 -12.26 20.59
N TYR A 205 19.09 -12.25 20.78
CA TYR A 205 19.86 -11.02 20.94
C TYR A 205 19.74 -10.14 19.68
N ASN A 206 18.66 -9.38 19.60
CA ASN A 206 18.35 -8.48 18.51
C ASN A 206 18.65 -7.08 19.01
N TYR A 207 19.79 -6.55 18.56
CA TYR A 207 20.23 -5.19 18.85
C TYR A 207 19.10 -4.15 18.66
N ASN A 208 18.22 -4.38 17.68
CA ASN A 208 17.14 -3.47 17.35
C ASN A 208 16.05 -3.36 18.43
N ASP A 209 15.70 -4.46 19.11
CA ASP A 209 14.65 -4.46 20.13
C ASP A 209 15.13 -3.82 21.43
N HIS A 210 16.37 -4.13 21.84
CA HIS A 210 17.00 -3.44 22.96
C HIS A 210 17.17 -1.95 22.71
N LYS A 211 17.54 -1.56 21.49
CA LYS A 211 17.62 -0.15 21.08
C LYS A 211 16.26 0.55 21.18
N ARG A 212 15.18 -0.07 20.69
CA ARG A 212 13.82 0.49 20.80
C ARG A 212 13.42 0.71 22.26
N ARG A 213 13.60 -0.32 23.11
CA ARG A 213 13.26 -0.23 24.53
C ARG A 213 14.10 0.82 25.27
N ALA A 214 15.41 0.85 25.02
CA ALA A 214 16.30 1.84 25.60
C ALA A 214 15.93 3.26 25.16
N MET A 215 15.57 3.45 23.89
CA MET A 215 15.08 4.73 23.35
C MET A 215 13.83 5.21 24.08
N THR A 216 12.84 4.34 24.26
CA THR A 216 11.60 4.69 24.97
C THR A 216 11.91 5.09 26.42
N LEU A 217 12.69 4.28 27.15
CA LEU A 217 13.03 4.57 28.56
C LEU A 217 13.83 5.87 28.71
N TYR A 218 14.81 6.10 27.84
CA TYR A 218 15.59 7.34 27.84
C TYR A 218 14.71 8.55 27.54
N PHE A 219 13.82 8.43 26.55
CA PHE A 219 12.87 9.48 26.21
C PHE A 219 11.96 9.83 27.40
N HIS A 220 11.37 8.83 28.06
CA HIS A 220 10.56 9.06 29.27
C HIS A 220 11.38 9.69 30.41
N LYS A 221 12.62 9.24 30.62
CA LYS A 221 13.50 9.80 31.67
C LYS A 221 13.92 11.24 31.37
N LYS A 222 14.24 11.57 30.11
CA LYS A 222 14.60 12.93 29.69
C LYS A 222 13.39 13.85 29.73
N ALA A 223 12.23 13.37 29.29
CA ALA A 223 10.99 14.12 29.36
C ALA A 223 10.58 14.44 30.82
N ALA A 224 10.73 13.48 31.73
CA ALA A 224 10.55 13.70 33.17
C ALA A 224 11.52 14.73 33.75
N LYS A 225 12.76 14.80 33.24
CA LYS A 225 13.77 15.79 33.68
C LYS A 225 13.47 17.20 33.16
N ASN A 226 12.95 17.32 31.95
CA ASN A 226 12.72 18.59 31.28
C ASN A 226 11.30 19.16 31.51
N ASN A 227 10.49 18.57 32.39
CA ASN A 227 9.05 18.86 32.52
C ASN A 227 8.34 18.89 31.15
N PHE A 228 8.77 18.00 30.25
CA PHE A 228 8.19 17.91 28.94
C PHE A 228 6.87 17.16 29.04
N ASP A 229 5.79 17.78 28.58
CA ASP A 229 4.47 17.19 28.59
C ASP A 229 4.38 16.08 27.53
N ILE A 230 4.73 14.87 27.94
CA ILE A 230 4.67 13.66 27.11
C ILE A 230 3.25 13.43 26.59
N SER A 231 2.23 13.80 27.37
CA SER A 231 0.82 13.68 26.98
C SER A 231 0.54 14.59 25.79
N ARG A 232 0.89 15.89 25.88
CA ARG A 232 0.74 16.83 24.77
C ARG A 232 1.51 16.39 23.52
N PHE A 233 2.72 15.84 23.69
CA PHE A 233 3.49 15.30 22.56
C PHE A 233 2.81 14.11 21.88
N ASN A 234 2.29 13.16 22.67
CA ASN A 234 1.58 12.01 22.15
C ASN A 234 0.28 12.43 21.45
N GLU A 235 -0.43 13.43 21.99
CA GLU A 235 -1.61 14.04 21.38
C GLU A 235 -1.26 14.67 20.03
N LEU A 236 -0.25 15.55 19.97
CA LEU A 236 0.26 16.15 18.72
C LEU A 236 0.67 15.09 17.70
N GLN A 237 1.35 14.02 18.14
CA GLN A 237 1.74 12.92 17.26
C GLN A 237 0.53 12.13 16.75
N SER A 238 -0.48 11.89 17.61
CA SER A 238 -1.72 11.23 17.22
C SER A 238 -2.51 12.06 16.21
N LEU A 239 -2.58 13.38 16.43
CA LEU A 239 -3.23 14.36 15.56
C LEU A 239 -2.50 14.45 14.21
N ALA A 240 -1.17 14.51 14.21
CA ALA A 240 -0.39 14.47 12.97
C ALA A 240 -0.65 13.17 12.17
N ASN A 241 -0.77 12.04 12.85
CA ASN A 241 -1.05 10.75 12.20
C ASN A 241 -2.49 10.67 11.66
N SER A 242 -3.48 11.18 12.40
CA SER A 242 -4.87 11.22 11.92
C SER A 242 -5.01 12.13 10.71
N LEU A 243 -4.44 13.34 10.74
CA LEU A 243 -4.43 14.26 9.59
C LEU A 243 -3.75 13.64 8.37
N LYS A 244 -2.62 12.96 8.57
CA LYS A 244 -1.93 12.25 7.49
C LYS A 244 -2.78 11.12 6.91
N HIS A 245 -3.49 10.38 7.75
CA HIS A 245 -4.41 9.32 7.31
C HIS A 245 -5.58 9.91 6.50
N ASP A 246 -6.16 11.01 6.98
CA ASP A 246 -7.27 11.69 6.32
C ASP A 246 -6.85 12.32 4.98
N LEU A 247 -5.64 12.91 4.91
CA LEU A 247 -5.03 13.37 3.66
C LEU A 247 -4.85 12.22 2.67
N LYS A 248 -4.36 11.06 3.14
CA LYS A 248 -4.19 9.89 2.30
C LYS A 248 -5.53 9.38 1.76
N ARG A 249 -6.57 9.37 2.60
CA ARG A 249 -7.92 8.97 2.20
C ARG A 249 -8.54 9.95 1.19
N LEU A 250 -8.29 11.25 1.32
CA LEU A 250 -8.71 12.27 0.35
C LEU A 250 -7.98 12.14 -1.00
N GLN A 251 -6.70 11.77 -0.96
CA GLN A 251 -5.84 11.57 -2.14
C GLN A 251 -5.99 10.19 -2.78
N ASP A 252 -6.80 9.29 -2.21
CA ASP A 252 -6.97 7.95 -2.76
C ASP A 252 -7.55 8.05 -4.20
N PRO A 253 -6.82 7.57 -5.22
CA PRO A 253 -7.15 7.82 -6.62
C PRO A 253 -8.49 7.19 -7.02
N LEU A 254 -8.97 6.21 -6.27
CA LEU A 254 -10.26 5.55 -6.46
C LEU A 254 -11.46 6.44 -6.13
N TYR A 255 -11.32 7.41 -5.22
CA TYR A 255 -12.42 8.30 -4.77
C TYR A 255 -12.42 9.67 -5.43
N GLN A 256 -11.33 10.01 -6.11
CA GLN A 256 -11.10 11.36 -6.60
C GLN A 256 -11.67 11.59 -8.01
N HIS A 257 -12.44 10.63 -8.55
CA HIS A 257 -13.01 10.64 -9.91
C HIS A 257 -12.01 11.10 -10.99
N LEU A 258 -10.72 10.81 -10.79
CA LEU A 258 -9.70 11.22 -11.73
C LEU A 258 -9.96 10.52 -13.08
N PRO A 259 -9.87 11.23 -14.21
CA PRO A 259 -9.95 10.60 -15.52
C PRO A 259 -8.93 9.46 -15.57
N ALA A 260 -9.33 8.31 -16.11
CA ALA A 260 -8.55 7.06 -16.05
C ALA A 260 -7.09 7.21 -16.49
N THR A 261 -6.80 8.17 -17.37
CA THR A 261 -5.45 8.55 -17.81
C THR A 261 -4.56 9.09 -16.70
N LYS A 262 -5.12 9.89 -15.78
CA LYS A 262 -4.40 10.47 -14.63
C LYS A 262 -4.24 9.45 -13.51
N LEU A 263 -5.19 8.52 -13.36
CA LEU A 263 -5.06 7.38 -12.45
C LEU A 263 -3.93 6.44 -12.88
N ALA A 264 -3.84 6.11 -14.18
CA ALA A 264 -2.77 5.30 -14.75
C ALA A 264 -1.39 5.95 -14.55
N SER A 265 -1.29 7.27 -14.71
CA SER A 265 -0.01 7.98 -14.50
C SER A 265 0.40 8.04 -13.03
N LEU A 266 -0.54 8.22 -12.10
CA LEU A 266 -0.27 8.20 -10.66
C LEU A 266 0.11 6.81 -10.16
N LEU A 267 -0.54 5.75 -10.62
CA LEU A 267 -0.15 4.38 -10.29
C LEU A 267 1.28 4.09 -10.75
N ARG A 268 1.62 4.43 -11.99
CA ARG A 268 2.97 4.28 -12.53
C ARG A 268 4.01 5.11 -11.78
N LYS A 269 3.63 6.30 -11.29
CA LYS A 269 4.50 7.13 -10.43
C LYS A 269 4.69 6.50 -9.05
N SER A 270 3.65 5.91 -8.47
CA SER A 270 3.71 5.23 -7.17
C SER A 270 4.58 3.96 -7.21
N GLU A 271 4.56 3.22 -8.32
CA GLU A 271 5.45 2.07 -8.55
C GLU A 271 6.91 2.53 -8.61
N LYS A 272 7.22 3.55 -9.42
CA LYS A 272 8.58 4.10 -9.50
C LYS A 272 9.11 4.58 -8.14
N MET A 273 8.28 5.21 -7.30
CA MET A 273 8.69 5.65 -5.97
C MET A 273 9.02 4.48 -5.04
N ARG A 274 8.21 3.40 -5.06
CA ARG A 274 8.47 2.18 -4.30
C ARG A 274 9.78 1.50 -4.73
N ASP A 275 10.03 1.43 -6.03
CA ASP A 275 11.28 0.87 -6.55
C ASP A 275 12.49 1.72 -6.11
N THR A 276 12.36 3.05 -6.12
CA THR A 276 13.45 3.95 -5.71
C THR A 276 13.76 3.85 -4.21
N ASP A 277 12.75 3.72 -3.36
CA ASP A 277 12.95 3.53 -1.91
C ASP A 277 13.53 2.14 -1.60
N SER A 278 13.15 1.10 -2.36
CA SER A 278 13.75 -0.23 -2.24
C SER A 278 15.24 -0.25 -2.61
N ILE A 279 15.64 0.53 -3.64
CA ILE A 279 17.05 0.65 -4.06
C ILE A 279 17.88 1.42 -3.03
N LYS A 280 17.26 2.36 -2.29
CA LYS A 280 17.91 3.11 -1.21
C LYS A 280 18.01 2.34 0.10
N GLU A 281 17.13 1.37 0.37
CA GLU A 281 17.27 0.48 1.53
C GLU A 281 18.27 -0.66 1.30
N THR A 282 18.64 -0.95 0.04
CA THR A 282 19.65 -1.97 -0.31
C THR A 282 21.07 -1.45 -0.50
N ASN A 283 21.31 -0.13 -0.45
CA ASN A 283 22.64 0.50 -0.51
C ASN A 283 23.00 1.17 0.81
#